data_AF-A0AA43FAW4-F1
#
_entry.id   AF-A0AA43FAW4-F1
#
_cell.length_a   1.000
_cell.length_b   1.000
_cell.length_c   1.000
_cell.angle_alpha   90.00
_cell.angle_beta   90.00
_cell.angle_gamma   90.00
#
_symmetry.space_group_name_H-M   'P 1'
#
loop_
_entity.id
_entity.type
_entity.pdbx_description
1 polymer ?
#
loop_
_entity_poly.entity_id
_entity_poly.type
_entity_poly.pdbx_seq_one_letter_code
_entity_poly.pdbx_strand_id
1 'polypeptide(L)'
;MSHRQMIVLCVAAFLGGVVGGAFSTQFLFPRSVEAQKPNGVNAEEFLLLDARGNARAGLGLDGNGEVGLVLRSKDGDRTLTLSPDEPSVIKLVDRGGRMLWGAP
;
A
#
# COMPACT_ATOMS: atom_id res chain seq x y z
N MET A 1 52.91 -34.48 2.10
CA MET A 1 51.45 -34.64 1.88
C MET A 1 51.26 -35.25 0.51
N SER A 2 50.59 -36.40 0.38
CA SER A 2 50.39 -37.04 -0.93
C SER A 2 49.19 -36.44 -1.66
N HIS A 3 49.18 -36.49 -2.99
CA HIS A 3 48.10 -35.93 -3.82
C HIS A 3 46.72 -36.51 -3.44
N ARG A 4 46.66 -37.78 -3.04
CA ARG A 4 45.45 -38.42 -2.50
C ARG A 4 44.95 -37.76 -1.22
N GLN A 5 45.83 -37.43 -0.29
CA GLN A 5 45.46 -36.73 0.96
C GLN A 5 44.90 -35.34 0.67
N MET A 6 45.45 -34.65 -0.33
CA MET A 6 44.98 -33.33 -0.74
C MET A 6 43.57 -33.38 -1.35
N ILE A 7 43.30 -34.36 -2.23
CA ILE A 7 41.97 -34.55 -2.84
C ILE A 7 40.92 -34.87 -1.77
N VAL A 8 41.24 -35.76 -0.83
CA VAL A 8 40.32 -36.12 0.27
C VAL A 8 39.99 -34.90 1.12
N LEU A 9 40.98 -34.06 1.42
CA LEU A 9 40.77 -32.81 2.16
C LEU A 9 39.87 -31.82 1.41
N CYS A 10 40.08 -31.63 0.10
CA CYS A 10 39.25 -30.74 -0.70
C CYS A 10 37.79 -31.20 -0.74
N VAL A 11 37.55 -32.50 -0.92
CA VAL A 11 36.20 -33.07 -0.95
C VAL A 11 35.53 -32.91 0.42
N ALA A 12 36.25 -33.19 1.51
CA ALA A 12 35.72 -33.04 2.86
C ALA A 12 35.36 -31.57 3.18
N ALA A 13 36.22 -30.62 2.82
CA ALA A 13 35.97 -29.20 3.02
C ALA A 13 34.76 -28.70 2.20
N PHE A 14 34.63 -29.15 0.95
CA PHE A 14 33.52 -28.77 0.09
C PHE A 14 32.18 -29.30 0.63
N LEU A 15 32.12 -30.58 1.00
CA LEU A 15 30.91 -31.18 1.56
C LEU A 15 30.53 -30.53 2.90
N GLY A 16 31.50 -30.24 3.77
CA GLY A 16 31.27 -29.52 5.01
C GLY A 16 30.71 -28.11 4.78
N GLY A 17 31.22 -27.39 3.78
CA GLY A 17 30.74 -26.06 3.42
C GLY A 17 29.30 -26.05 2.90
N VAL A 18 28.93 -26.99 2.03
CA VAL A 18 27.56 -27.10 1.49
C VAL A 18 26.56 -27.48 2.58
N VAL A 19 26.89 -28.50 3.38
CA VAL A 19 26.01 -28.96 4.47
C VAL A 19 25.86 -27.88 5.54
N GLY A 20 26.98 -27.24 5.95
CA GLY A 20 26.94 -26.14 6.92
C GLY A 20 26.21 -24.91 6.41
N GLY A 21 26.37 -24.56 5.13
CA GLY A 21 25.67 -23.45 4.49
C GLY A 21 24.16 -23.65 4.45
N ALA A 22 23.69 -24.83 4.04
CA ALA A 22 22.27 -25.17 4.02
C ALA A 22 21.65 -25.22 5.43
N PHE A 23 22.39 -25.71 6.43
CA PHE A 23 21.92 -25.73 7.81
C PHE A 23 21.79 -24.32 8.41
N SER A 24 22.73 -23.41 8.08
CA SER A 24 22.72 -22.03 8.57
C SER A 24 21.48 -21.26 8.12
N THR A 25 21.13 -21.34 6.83
CA THR A 25 19.99 -20.59 6.27
C THR A 25 18.64 -21.13 6.73
N GLN A 26 18.52 -22.44 6.93
CA GLN A 26 17.23 -23.07 7.18
C GLN A 26 16.88 -23.22 8.68
N PHE A 27 17.89 -23.32 9.56
CA PHE A 27 17.66 -23.55 11.01
C PHE A 27 18.01 -22.36 11.91
N LEU A 28 19.01 -21.53 11.58
CA LEU A 28 19.44 -20.42 12.45
C LEU A 28 18.77 -19.08 12.10
N PHE A 29 18.26 -18.95 10.88
CA PHE A 29 17.55 -17.75 10.43
C PHE A 29 16.17 -18.09 9.85
N PRO A 30 15.20 -18.55 10.67
CA PRO A 30 13.78 -18.50 10.31
C PRO A 30 13.31 -17.04 10.40
N ARG A 31 13.91 -16.17 9.60
CA ARG A 31 13.40 -14.84 9.34
C ARG A 31 13.11 -14.80 7.87
N SER A 32 11.86 -15.17 7.55
CA SER A 32 11.10 -14.47 6.54
C SER A 32 11.55 -13.02 6.59
N VAL A 33 12.14 -12.53 5.50
CA VAL A 33 12.28 -11.09 5.29
C VAL A 33 10.85 -10.61 5.12
N GLU A 34 10.18 -10.43 6.25
CA GLU A 34 8.87 -9.82 6.33
C GLU A 34 9.11 -8.40 5.87
N ALA A 35 8.78 -8.18 4.60
CA ALA A 35 8.81 -6.88 3.96
C ALA A 35 8.24 -5.90 4.98
N GLN A 36 9.04 -4.90 5.37
CA GLN A 36 8.63 -3.87 6.32
C GLN A 36 7.23 -3.41 5.91
N LYS A 37 6.23 -3.80 6.69
CA LYS A 37 4.88 -3.29 6.53
C LYS A 37 5.05 -1.77 6.60
N PRO A 38 4.78 -1.02 5.51
CA PRO A 38 4.98 0.41 5.55
C PRO A 38 4.23 0.96 6.76
N ASN A 39 4.83 1.89 7.49
CA ASN A 39 4.16 2.65 8.54
C ASN A 39 3.06 3.47 7.89
N GLY A 40 1.94 2.83 7.62
CA GLY A 40 0.77 3.38 6.96
C GLY A 40 -0.46 2.77 7.59
N VAL A 41 -1.39 3.63 7.99
CA VAL A 41 -2.78 3.21 8.23
C VAL A 41 -3.31 2.79 6.86
N ASN A 42 -3.82 1.56 6.71
CA ASN A 42 -4.58 1.21 5.51
C ASN A 42 -5.71 2.23 5.40
N ALA A 43 -5.87 2.89 4.24
CA ALA A 43 -6.78 4.01 4.08
C ALA A 43 -8.22 3.66 4.50
N GLU A 44 -8.52 3.90 5.77
CA GLU A 44 -9.87 3.94 6.31
C GLU A 44 -10.50 5.21 5.75
N GLU A 45 -11.67 5.08 5.11
CA GLU A 45 -12.42 6.24 4.64
C GLU A 45 -12.92 7.03 5.86
N PHE A 46 -12.59 8.33 5.92
CA PHE A 46 -13.07 9.21 6.97
C PHE A 46 -14.35 9.90 6.54
N LEU A 47 -15.47 9.53 7.16
CA LEU A 47 -16.77 10.13 6.87
C LEU A 47 -17.21 11.10 7.97
N LEU A 48 -17.59 12.31 7.57
CA LEU A 48 -18.39 13.21 8.42
C LEU A 48 -19.87 12.86 8.24
N LEU A 49 -20.50 12.33 9.28
CA LEU A 49 -21.93 12.01 9.26
C LEU A 49 -22.75 13.13 9.90
N ASP A 50 -23.94 13.40 9.36
CA ASP A 50 -24.93 14.23 10.03
C ASP A 50 -25.71 13.45 11.11
N ALA A 51 -26.59 14.13 11.84
CA ALA A 51 -27.40 13.52 12.91
C ALA A 51 -28.33 12.40 12.45
N ARG A 52 -28.54 12.24 11.14
CA ARG A 52 -29.35 11.15 10.55
C ARG A 52 -28.47 10.04 9.98
N GLY A 53 -27.15 10.15 10.11
CA GLY A 53 -26.19 9.19 9.58
C GLY A 53 -25.81 9.42 8.12
N ASN A 54 -26.19 10.52 7.48
CA ASN A 54 -25.80 10.77 6.09
C ASN A 54 -24.39 11.33 5.99
N ALA A 55 -23.58 10.82 5.06
CA ALA A 55 -22.26 11.36 4.79
C ALA A 55 -22.32 12.76 4.16
N ARG A 56 -21.63 13.71 4.78
CA ARG A 56 -21.55 15.14 4.41
C ARG A 56 -20.16 15.57 4.00
N ALA A 57 -19.15 14.85 4.42
CA ALA A 57 -17.81 14.93 3.86
C ALA A 57 -17.14 13.56 3.92
N GLY A 58 -16.16 13.35 3.05
CA GLY A 58 -15.37 12.13 2.96
C GLY A 58 -13.93 12.46 2.62
N LEU A 59 -12.97 11.81 3.29
CA LEU A 59 -11.56 11.76 2.86
C LEU A 59 -11.16 10.30 2.73
N GLY A 60 -10.71 9.90 1.54
CA GLY A 60 -10.35 8.52 1.30
C GLY A 60 -9.82 8.29 -0.10
N LEU A 61 -9.73 7.02 -0.46
CA LEU A 61 -9.40 6.56 -1.80
C LEU A 61 -10.67 6.08 -2.49
N ASP A 62 -10.79 6.32 -3.79
CA ASP A 62 -11.87 5.81 -4.60
C ASP A 62 -11.61 4.35 -5.06
N GLY A 63 -12.48 3.81 -5.93
CA GLY A 63 -12.35 2.45 -6.45
C GLY A 63 -11.12 2.21 -7.34
N ASN A 64 -10.48 3.27 -7.82
CA ASN A 64 -9.25 3.24 -8.60
C ASN A 64 -8.01 3.49 -7.73
N GLY A 65 -8.19 3.83 -6.45
CA GLY A 65 -7.12 4.18 -5.53
C GLY A 65 -6.72 5.66 -5.59
N GLU A 66 -7.50 6.50 -6.25
CA GLU A 66 -7.27 7.95 -6.34
C GLU A 66 -7.74 8.64 -5.07
N VAL A 67 -6.99 9.64 -4.59
CA VAL A 67 -7.29 10.31 -3.32
C VAL A 67 -8.30 11.43 -3.52
N GLY A 68 -9.31 11.51 -2.65
CA GLY A 68 -10.35 12.53 -2.75
C GLY A 68 -10.80 13.10 -1.42
N LEU A 69 -11.02 14.40 -1.38
CA LEU A 69 -11.82 15.10 -0.37
C LEU A 69 -13.16 15.50 -1.00
N VAL A 70 -14.26 15.02 -0.44
CA VAL A 70 -15.61 15.27 -0.93
C VAL A 70 -16.40 16.03 0.13
N LEU A 71 -17.14 17.06 -0.25
CA LEU A 71 -18.12 17.76 0.59
C LEU A 71 -19.48 17.76 -0.11
N ARG A 72 -20.53 17.42 0.63
CA ARG A 72 -21.90 17.32 0.12
C ARG A 72 -22.80 18.34 0.79
N SER A 73 -23.57 19.07 -0.01
CA SER A 73 -24.58 20.01 0.49
C SER A 73 -25.69 19.29 1.27
N LYS A 74 -26.49 20.06 2.03
CA LYS A 74 -27.47 19.47 2.98
C LYS A 74 -28.64 18.79 2.32
N ASP A 75 -29.03 19.31 1.18
CA ASP A 75 -29.99 18.74 0.25
C ASP A 75 -29.37 17.63 -0.61
N GLY A 76 -28.04 17.50 -0.67
CA GLY A 76 -27.36 16.61 -1.62
C GLY A 76 -27.49 17.05 -3.08
N ASP A 77 -27.80 18.33 -3.32
CA ASP A 77 -27.91 18.89 -4.67
C ASP A 77 -26.55 19.27 -5.27
N ARG A 78 -25.52 19.44 -4.43
CA ARG A 78 -24.18 19.84 -4.85
C ARG A 78 -23.11 19.04 -4.11
N THR A 79 -22.07 18.72 -4.86
CA THR A 79 -20.87 18.06 -4.34
C THR A 79 -19.65 18.86 -4.76
N LEU A 80 -18.82 19.25 -3.78
CA LEU A 80 -17.50 19.83 -4.00
C LEU A 80 -16.47 18.72 -3.81
N THR A 81 -15.64 18.49 -4.81
CA THR A 81 -14.57 17.48 -4.79
C THR A 81 -13.22 18.17 -4.95
N LEU A 82 -12.24 17.71 -4.19
CA LEU A 82 -10.83 18.01 -4.36
C LEU A 82 -10.09 16.69 -4.58
N SER A 83 -9.52 16.47 -5.77
CA SER A 83 -8.73 15.29 -6.12
C SER A 83 -7.51 15.72 -6.95
N PRO A 84 -6.28 15.46 -6.51
CA PRO A 84 -5.07 15.80 -7.27
C PRO A 84 -4.86 14.92 -8.50
N ASP A 85 -5.59 13.80 -8.60
CA ASP A 85 -5.42 12.79 -9.65
C ASP A 85 -6.28 13.11 -10.89
N GLU A 86 -7.19 14.09 -10.78
CA GLU A 86 -8.08 14.51 -11.87
C GLU A 86 -7.60 15.79 -12.60
N PRO A 87 -7.91 15.97 -13.90
CA PRO A 87 -7.51 17.18 -14.65
C PRO A 87 -8.08 18.50 -14.12
N SER A 88 -9.24 18.45 -13.46
CA SER A 88 -9.75 19.59 -12.68
C SER A 88 -9.67 19.19 -11.23
N VAL A 89 -8.65 19.68 -10.54
CA VAL A 89 -8.33 19.27 -9.17
C VAL A 89 -9.46 19.64 -8.22
N ILE A 90 -10.16 20.74 -8.48
CA ILE A 90 -11.33 21.17 -7.71
C ILE A 90 -12.55 21.19 -8.61
N LYS A 91 -13.64 20.53 -8.21
CA LYS A 91 -14.88 20.45 -8.98
C LYS A 91 -16.09 20.72 -8.09
N LEU A 92 -17.00 21.55 -8.56
CA LEU A 92 -18.35 21.64 -8.03
C LEU A 92 -19.30 21.02 -9.05
N VAL A 93 -19.99 19.96 -8.66
CA VAL A 93 -20.97 19.25 -9.50
C VAL A 93 -22.36 19.31 -8.89
N ASP A 94 -23.39 19.28 -9.73
CA ASP A 94 -24.76 19.07 -9.27
C ASP A 94 -25.06 17.57 -9.05
N ARG A 95 -26.24 17.27 -8.49
CA ARG A 95 -26.70 15.89 -8.24
C ARG A 95 -26.72 15.01 -9.51
N GLY A 96 -26.90 15.61 -10.69
CA GLY A 96 -26.87 14.90 -11.98
C GLY A 96 -25.46 14.63 -12.50
N GLY A 97 -24.42 15.04 -11.77
CA GLY A 97 -23.02 14.92 -12.17
C GLY A 97 -22.56 15.99 -13.15
N ARG A 98 -23.40 17.00 -13.46
CA ARG A 98 -22.99 18.10 -14.33
C ARG A 98 -22.06 19.03 -13.56
N MET A 99 -20.90 19.32 -14.16
CA MET A 99 -19.94 20.28 -13.62
C MET A 99 -20.54 21.70 -13.68
N LEU A 100 -20.68 22.31 -12.51
CA LEU A 100 -21.10 23.70 -12.35
C LEU A 100 -19.91 24.65 -12.39
N TRP A 101 -18.76 24.22 -11.87
CA TRP A 101 -17.50 24.95 -11.84
C TRP A 101 -16.32 24.00 -11.62
N GLY A 102 -15.12 24.38 -12.07
CA GLY A 102 -13.90 23.67 -11.72
C GLY A 102 -12.65 24.54 -11.85
N ALA A 103 -11.58 24.10 -11.18
CA ALA A 103 -10.25 24.70 -11.23
C ALA A 103 -9.17 23.60 -11.30
N PRO A 104 -8.01 23.91 -11.91
CA PRO A 104 -6.83 23.05 -11.85
C PRO A 104 -6.18 23.05 -10.47
#